data_AF-A0A2S9XSJ2-F1
#
_entry.id   AF-A0A2S9XSJ2-F1
#
_cell.length_a   1.000
_cell.length_b   1.000
_cell.length_c   1.000
_cell.angle_alpha   90.00
_cell.angle_beta   90.00
_cell.angle_gamma   90.00
#
_symmetry.space_group_name_H-M   'P 1'
#
loop_
_entity.id
_entity.type
_entity.pdbx_description
1 polymer ?
#
loop_
_entity_poly.entity_id
_entity_poly.type
_entity_poly.pdbx_seq_one_letter_code
_entity_poly.pdbx_strand_id
1 'polypeptide(L)'
;MSNNKVYANGRTIVHKGDGQANASAPPDVCKTPSPGGPVPTPYVNVAKSKDLTGGTKRTKIDGKPVAIDGAKISTSTGNEAGTAGGGLLSSKTKGKLTWATKSPNVKFEGKGVIRFMDTALHNGNTFNTSFIQQGGTGMAYGDDFDGPCPLCKKSPDKHQIKEMKESSAKIASDILKRLHATPRRYAKTARHRDGTVRLKGYMVGVLVCNCTVWATTSGSTQEHFHEAAEGCVTIGGGAVNSTILVGDDSRAYGFFMDRVEQLKEIRRTAGGTREEIERRQQTNKPGECAAQKLLARARGHELLSLTEVMWRPKGRWTGRYRVKVVKPTNTRTINMPFSDYTTADAAAGATDKSVASCQSCQLLLPLVLCDLGNWKC
;
A
#
# COMPACT_ATOMS: atom_id res chain seq x y z
N MET A 1 -28.08 -1.24 33.81
CA MET A 1 -27.44 -1.71 32.56
C MET A 1 -28.28 -2.89 32.08
N SER A 2 -28.74 -2.90 30.82
CA SER A 2 -29.56 -3.99 30.31
C SER A 2 -28.70 -5.23 30.07
N ASN A 3 -29.20 -6.40 30.48
CA ASN A 3 -28.43 -7.64 30.58
C ASN A 3 -28.61 -8.56 29.35
N ASN A 4 -29.29 -8.10 28.30
CA ASN A 4 -29.59 -8.90 27.11
C ASN A 4 -28.54 -8.71 26.02
N LYS A 5 -27.46 -9.49 26.11
CA LYS A 5 -26.45 -9.55 25.04
C LYS A 5 -27.00 -10.33 23.85
N VAL A 6 -27.15 -9.64 22.72
CA VAL A 6 -27.48 -10.26 21.42
C VAL A 6 -26.21 -10.45 20.62
N TYR A 7 -26.06 -11.59 19.97
CA TYR A 7 -24.82 -11.98 19.29
C TYR A 7 -25.00 -12.08 17.77
N ALA A 8 -23.94 -11.75 17.04
CA ALA A 8 -23.76 -12.04 15.62
C ALA A 8 -22.37 -12.63 15.41
N ASN A 9 -22.27 -13.79 14.77
CA ASN A 9 -21.01 -14.51 14.55
C ASN A 9 -20.17 -14.71 15.83
N GLY A 10 -20.83 -15.08 16.94
CA GLY A 10 -20.17 -15.28 18.23
C GLY A 10 -19.68 -14.01 18.93
N ARG A 11 -20.02 -12.80 18.43
CA ARG A 11 -19.63 -11.52 19.03
C ARG A 11 -20.86 -10.70 19.38
N THR A 12 -20.83 -9.95 20.47
CA THR A 12 -21.96 -9.11 20.90
C THR A 12 -22.19 -7.97 19.91
N ILE A 13 -23.45 -7.72 19.55
CA ILE A 13 -23.84 -6.62 18.67
C ILE A 13 -23.78 -5.29 19.45
N VAL A 14 -23.19 -4.27 18.85
CA VAL A 14 -23.08 -2.93 19.45
C VAL A 14 -24.42 -2.21 19.31
N HIS A 15 -24.95 -1.66 20.41
CA HIS A 15 -26.16 -0.82 20.40
C HIS A 15 -26.02 0.34 21.37
N LYS A 16 -26.80 1.40 21.18
CA LYS A 16 -26.67 2.66 21.94
C LYS A 16 -26.81 2.51 23.46
N GLY A 17 -27.39 1.40 23.93
CA GLY A 17 -27.64 1.11 25.34
C GLY A 17 -26.68 0.11 25.98
N ASP A 18 -25.72 -0.46 25.25
CA ASP A 18 -24.88 -1.56 25.75
C ASP A 18 -23.85 -1.14 26.83
N GLY A 19 -23.66 0.17 27.03
CA GLY A 19 -22.71 0.72 27.99
C GLY A 19 -21.23 0.54 27.60
N GLN A 20 -20.94 0.07 26.39
CA GLN A 20 -19.59 -0.21 25.93
C GLN A 20 -18.81 1.07 25.62
N ALA A 21 -17.52 1.03 25.95
CA ALA A 21 -16.54 2.02 25.52
C ALA A 21 -15.51 1.35 24.61
N ASN A 22 -15.31 1.91 23.43
CA ASN A 22 -14.21 1.54 22.56
C ASN A 22 -13.01 2.44 22.91
N ALA A 23 -11.94 1.83 23.41
CA ALA A 23 -10.67 2.51 23.64
C ALA A 23 -9.69 2.14 22.52
N SER A 24 -9.00 3.12 21.96
CA SER A 24 -7.90 2.86 21.04
C SER A 24 -6.70 2.30 21.81
N ALA A 25 -6.14 1.16 21.39
CA ALA A 25 -4.80 0.76 21.84
C ALA A 25 -3.79 1.83 21.41
N PRO A 26 -2.90 2.39 22.28
CA PRO A 26 -2.18 3.65 22.07
C PRO A 26 -1.59 3.86 20.65
N PRO A 27 -2.15 4.79 19.85
CA PRO A 27 -1.60 5.11 18.52
C PRO A 27 -1.88 6.53 17.99
N ASP A 28 -2.67 7.35 18.68
CA ASP A 28 -3.06 8.67 18.21
C ASP A 28 -1.96 9.62 18.61
N VAL A 29 -0.87 9.50 17.87
CA VAL A 29 0.32 10.34 18.03
C VAL A 29 -0.07 11.74 17.61
N CYS A 30 -0.25 12.61 18.59
CA CYS A 30 -0.62 13.99 18.36
C CYS A 30 0.61 14.89 18.45
N LYS A 31 0.55 16.02 17.74
CA LYS A 31 1.49 17.12 17.90
C LYS A 31 1.17 17.81 19.22
N THR A 32 1.95 17.50 20.26
CA THR A 32 1.76 18.05 21.60
C THR A 32 2.77 19.15 21.87
N PRO A 33 2.37 20.34 22.32
CA PRO A 33 3.31 21.43 22.61
C PRO A 33 4.38 21.01 23.63
N SER A 34 5.61 21.44 23.39
CA SER A 34 6.71 21.40 24.36
C SER A 34 7.57 22.67 24.22
N PRO A 35 8.43 23.00 25.21
CA PRO A 35 9.33 24.15 25.12
C PRO A 35 10.25 24.17 23.89
N GLY A 36 10.57 23.00 23.33
CA GLY A 36 11.39 22.85 22.12
C GLY A 36 10.60 22.75 20.81
N GLY A 37 9.28 22.99 20.84
CA GLY A 37 8.37 22.78 19.70
C GLY A 37 7.51 21.51 19.85
N PRO A 38 6.60 21.22 18.90
CA PRO A 38 5.67 20.10 19.02
C PRO A 38 6.36 18.73 19.04
N VAL A 39 6.09 17.92 20.07
CA VAL A 39 6.60 16.55 20.20
C VAL A 39 5.50 15.54 19.86
N PRO A 40 5.77 14.53 19.01
CA PRO A 40 4.84 13.44 18.76
C PRO A 40 4.56 12.63 20.04
N THR A 41 3.36 12.75 20.61
CA THR A 41 2.98 12.10 21.88
C THR A 41 1.79 11.16 21.66
N PRO A 42 1.86 9.88 22.08
CA PRO A 42 0.77 8.93 21.90
C PRO A 42 -0.37 9.18 22.90
N TYR A 43 -1.61 9.20 22.39
CA TYR A 43 -2.82 9.30 23.21
C TYR A 43 -3.72 8.06 23.07
N VAL A 44 -4.47 7.77 24.14
CA VAL A 44 -5.56 6.79 24.16
C VAL A 44 -6.87 7.55 23.99
N ASN A 45 -7.52 7.34 22.87
CA ASN A 45 -8.86 7.81 22.59
C ASN A 45 -9.92 6.84 23.07
N VAL A 46 -11.04 7.35 23.58
CA VAL A 46 -12.19 6.59 24.04
C VAL A 46 -13.45 7.13 23.39
N ALA A 47 -14.27 6.25 22.82
CA ALA A 47 -15.58 6.54 22.27
C ALA A 47 -16.64 5.65 22.92
N LYS A 48 -17.78 6.21 23.30
CA LYS A 48 -18.81 5.49 24.08
C LYS A 48 -20.05 5.21 23.24
N SER A 49 -20.57 3.99 23.29
CA SER A 49 -21.75 3.57 22.50
C SER A 49 -22.99 4.42 22.75
N LYS A 50 -23.12 5.04 23.93
CA LYS A 50 -24.18 6.02 24.25
C LYS A 50 -24.26 7.17 23.24
N ASP A 51 -23.15 7.49 22.57
CA ASP A 51 -23.04 8.57 21.59
C ASP A 51 -23.23 8.04 20.15
N LEU A 52 -23.77 6.82 20.00
CA LEU A 52 -24.12 6.23 18.70
C LEU A 52 -25.16 7.09 17.96
N THR A 53 -24.85 7.36 16.70
CA THR A 53 -25.68 8.09 15.73
C THR A 53 -25.70 7.33 14.40
N GLY A 54 -26.82 7.41 13.68
CA GLY A 54 -26.98 6.70 12.39
C GLY A 54 -27.15 5.18 12.52
N GLY A 55 -27.56 4.68 13.69
CA GLY A 55 -27.97 3.29 13.87
C GLY A 55 -29.32 2.97 13.21
N THR A 56 -29.83 1.76 13.47
CA THR A 56 -31.16 1.31 13.02
C THR A 56 -32.29 2.23 13.46
N LYS A 57 -33.36 2.29 12.67
CA LYS A 57 -34.56 3.09 12.98
C LYS A 57 -35.67 2.25 13.63
N ARG A 58 -35.90 1.06 13.08
CA ARG A 58 -36.97 0.12 13.47
C ARG A 58 -36.45 -0.99 14.38
N THR A 59 -35.33 -1.61 14.01
CA THR A 59 -34.76 -2.74 14.76
C THR A 59 -34.10 -2.21 16.03
N LYS A 60 -34.42 -2.77 17.20
CA LYS A 60 -33.89 -2.30 18.48
C LYS A 60 -33.40 -3.48 19.31
N ILE A 61 -32.28 -3.27 20.00
CA ILE A 61 -31.83 -4.15 21.10
C ILE A 61 -32.00 -3.34 22.38
N ASP A 62 -32.74 -3.89 23.34
CA ASP A 62 -33.13 -3.21 24.59
C ASP A 62 -33.80 -1.85 24.36
N GLY A 63 -34.67 -1.78 23.35
CA GLY A 63 -35.36 -0.55 22.97
C GLY A 63 -34.44 0.54 22.41
N LYS A 64 -33.15 0.25 22.18
CA LYS A 64 -32.16 1.20 21.67
C LYS A 64 -31.73 0.88 20.22
N PRO A 65 -31.39 1.91 19.43
CA PRO A 65 -30.82 1.72 18.10
C PRO A 65 -29.54 0.88 18.12
N VAL A 66 -29.41 0.04 17.11
CA VAL A 66 -28.30 -0.88 16.88
C VAL A 66 -27.32 -0.26 15.90
N ALA A 67 -26.02 -0.45 16.12
CA ALA A 67 -25.00 -0.01 15.19
C ALA A 67 -24.99 -0.94 13.96
N ILE A 68 -25.11 -0.33 12.78
CA ILE A 68 -25.12 -1.00 11.47
C ILE A 68 -24.16 -0.28 10.53
N ASP A 69 -23.90 -0.85 9.35
CA ASP A 69 -23.06 -0.23 8.33
C ASP A 69 -23.42 1.25 8.06
N GLY A 70 -22.42 2.13 8.20
CA GLY A 70 -22.58 3.59 8.09
C GLY A 70 -22.96 4.32 9.39
N ALA A 71 -23.20 3.61 10.50
CA ALA A 71 -23.36 4.22 11.82
C ALA A 71 -22.01 4.75 12.35
N LYS A 72 -22.07 5.67 13.32
CA LYS A 72 -20.89 6.28 13.95
C LYS A 72 -21.14 6.60 15.42
N ILE A 73 -20.10 6.59 16.24
CA ILE A 73 -20.13 7.28 17.53
C ILE A 73 -19.73 8.73 17.26
N SER A 74 -20.57 9.69 17.68
CA SER A 74 -20.42 11.10 17.30
C SER A 74 -19.12 11.73 17.80
N THR A 75 -18.55 11.20 18.89
CA THR A 75 -17.34 11.72 19.51
C THR A 75 -16.46 10.62 20.10
N SER A 76 -15.19 10.95 20.20
CA SER A 76 -14.06 10.20 20.74
C SER A 76 -13.17 11.24 21.42
N THR A 77 -12.70 10.93 22.61
CA THR A 77 -11.99 11.87 23.51
C THR A 77 -10.73 11.23 24.07
N GLY A 78 -9.74 12.01 24.48
CA GLY A 78 -8.50 11.53 25.10
C GLY A 78 -7.21 12.05 24.46
N ASN A 79 -7.29 12.81 23.36
CA ASN A 79 -6.16 13.41 22.66
C ASN A 79 -6.17 14.95 22.65
N GLU A 80 -6.96 15.58 23.52
CA GLU A 80 -7.17 17.03 23.58
C GLU A 80 -5.89 17.82 23.85
N ALA A 81 -4.91 17.21 24.52
CA ALA A 81 -3.60 17.83 24.78
C ALA A 81 -2.70 17.95 23.53
N GLY A 82 -3.10 17.36 22.40
CA GLY A 82 -2.51 17.58 21.08
C GLY A 82 -2.82 18.95 20.49
N THR A 83 -2.69 20.04 21.24
CA THR A 83 -3.17 21.37 20.83
C THR A 83 -2.33 22.03 19.73
N ALA A 84 -1.15 21.49 19.40
CA ALA A 84 -0.34 21.94 18.26
C ALA A 84 -0.84 21.37 16.91
N GLY A 85 -2.17 21.26 16.76
CA GLY A 85 -2.83 20.83 15.54
C GLY A 85 -3.23 19.36 15.47
N GLY A 86 -3.43 18.69 16.60
CA GLY A 86 -4.04 17.37 16.74
C GLY A 86 -3.17 16.19 16.30
N GLY A 87 -3.82 15.07 15.99
CA GLY A 87 -3.17 13.86 15.48
C GLY A 87 -2.26 14.16 14.29
N LEU A 88 -1.09 13.51 14.22
CA LEU A 88 -0.09 13.71 13.16
C LEU A 88 -0.67 13.52 11.76
N LEU A 89 -1.61 12.58 11.62
CA LEU A 89 -2.27 12.25 10.35
C LEU A 89 -3.68 12.86 10.22
N SER A 90 -4.43 12.94 11.33
CA SER A 90 -5.82 13.40 11.34
C SER A 90 -5.93 14.93 11.38
N SER A 91 -4.90 15.60 11.91
CA SER A 91 -4.88 17.00 12.31
C SER A 91 -6.08 17.40 13.19
N LYS A 92 -6.57 16.48 14.02
CA LYS A 92 -7.75 16.68 14.87
C LYS A 92 -7.49 16.29 16.32
N THR A 93 -8.03 17.08 17.22
CA THR A 93 -8.32 16.69 18.61
C THR A 93 -9.81 16.39 18.70
N LYS A 94 -10.17 15.32 19.41
CA LYS A 94 -11.50 14.69 19.34
C LYS A 94 -11.93 14.29 17.92
N GLY A 95 -13.10 13.65 17.82
CA GLY A 95 -13.74 13.35 16.54
C GLY A 95 -14.60 12.11 16.58
N LYS A 96 -15.22 11.75 15.45
CA LYS A 96 -16.13 10.59 15.39
C LYS A 96 -15.37 9.25 15.38
N LEU A 97 -15.99 8.20 15.90
CA LEU A 97 -15.60 6.83 15.63
C LEU A 97 -16.53 6.21 14.57
N THR A 98 -15.93 5.58 13.56
CA THR A 98 -16.63 4.77 12.54
C THR A 98 -16.07 3.35 12.52
N TRP A 99 -16.79 2.38 11.96
CA TRP A 99 -16.29 1.00 11.82
C TRP A 99 -15.93 0.68 10.37
N ALA A 100 -14.81 -0.03 10.18
CA ALA A 100 -14.34 -0.52 8.90
C ALA A 100 -14.88 -1.92 8.58
N THR A 101 -15.16 -2.73 9.60
CA THR A 101 -15.73 -4.07 9.45
C THR A 101 -17.13 -4.14 10.06
N LYS A 102 -17.90 -5.14 9.61
CA LYS A 102 -19.24 -5.47 10.09
C LYS A 102 -19.48 -6.96 9.93
N SER A 103 -20.58 -7.48 10.46
CA SER A 103 -21.01 -8.85 10.17
C SER A 103 -21.19 -9.06 8.67
N PRO A 104 -20.63 -10.15 8.09
CA PRO A 104 -20.77 -10.45 6.67
C PRO A 104 -22.18 -10.99 6.32
N ASN A 105 -22.88 -11.58 7.28
CA ASN A 105 -24.12 -12.31 7.03
C ASN A 105 -25.27 -11.98 7.98
N VAL A 106 -25.03 -11.40 9.16
CA VAL A 106 -26.09 -10.91 10.05
C VAL A 106 -26.37 -9.44 9.73
N LYS A 107 -27.59 -9.16 9.25
CA LYS A 107 -27.99 -7.84 8.78
C LYS A 107 -29.24 -7.36 9.47
N PHE A 108 -29.25 -6.11 9.92
CA PHE A 108 -30.46 -5.40 10.34
C PHE A 108 -30.74 -4.28 9.35
N GLU A 109 -32.01 -4.17 8.93
CA GLU A 109 -32.45 -3.15 7.95
C GLU A 109 -31.62 -3.22 6.65
N GLY A 110 -31.26 -4.43 6.22
CA GLY A 110 -30.47 -4.69 5.01
C GLY A 110 -28.97 -4.41 5.15
N LYS A 111 -28.51 -3.94 6.31
CA LYS A 111 -27.12 -3.56 6.57
C LYS A 111 -26.46 -4.47 7.59
N GLY A 112 -25.20 -4.82 7.37
CA GLY A 112 -24.44 -5.63 8.32
C GLY A 112 -24.38 -4.96 9.69
N VAL A 113 -24.61 -5.74 10.76
CA VAL A 113 -24.54 -5.24 12.14
C VAL A 113 -23.08 -5.06 12.56
N ILE A 114 -22.83 -4.03 13.38
CA ILE A 114 -21.52 -3.82 14.01
C ILE A 114 -21.44 -4.66 15.28
N ARG A 115 -20.34 -5.37 15.45
CA ARG A 115 -20.07 -6.26 16.57
C ARG A 115 -18.92 -5.74 17.43
N PHE A 116 -18.85 -6.24 18.65
CA PHE A 116 -17.67 -6.09 19.49
C PHE A 116 -16.44 -6.63 18.75
N MET A 117 -15.31 -5.93 18.87
CA MET A 117 -14.07 -6.17 18.10
C MET A 117 -14.19 -6.03 16.57
N ASP A 118 -15.24 -5.43 16.02
CA ASP A 118 -15.16 -4.91 14.64
C ASP A 118 -14.19 -3.71 14.59
N THR A 119 -13.37 -3.64 13.55
CA THR A 119 -12.28 -2.67 13.42
C THR A 119 -12.84 -1.24 13.43
N ALA A 120 -12.42 -0.44 14.41
CA ALA A 120 -12.89 0.91 14.61
C ALA A 120 -11.85 1.96 14.20
N LEU A 121 -12.36 3.12 13.78
CA LEU A 121 -11.65 4.26 13.22
C LEU A 121 -12.06 5.53 13.98
N HIS A 122 -11.34 5.91 15.03
CA HIS A 122 -11.53 7.16 15.76
C HIS A 122 -10.94 8.36 15.01
N ASN A 123 -11.51 9.52 15.31
CA ASN A 123 -11.18 10.82 14.72
C ASN A 123 -11.27 10.84 13.19
N GLY A 124 -12.07 9.94 12.62
CA GLY A 124 -12.27 9.80 11.17
C GLY A 124 -11.02 9.38 10.39
N ASN A 125 -10.09 8.67 11.03
CA ASN A 125 -8.86 8.18 10.41
C ASN A 125 -8.82 6.65 10.41
N THR A 126 -8.28 6.04 9.35
CA THR A 126 -8.12 4.59 9.21
C THR A 126 -7.13 3.98 10.23
N PHE A 127 -6.47 4.82 11.04
CA PHE A 127 -5.21 4.47 11.73
C PHE A 127 -5.15 4.88 13.22
N ASN A 128 -6.26 4.82 13.95
CA ASN A 128 -6.25 5.10 15.39
C ASN A 128 -6.23 3.82 16.24
N THR A 129 -6.01 2.65 15.64
CA THR A 129 -5.62 1.44 16.37
C THR A 129 -4.23 1.09 15.87
N SER A 130 -3.25 1.03 16.77
CA SER A 130 -1.96 0.38 16.52
C SER A 130 -2.12 -1.13 16.50
N PHE A 131 -3.19 -1.61 15.86
CA PHE A 131 -3.19 -2.89 15.21
C PHE A 131 -3.21 -2.58 13.73
N ILE A 132 -2.00 -2.53 13.17
CA ILE A 132 -1.68 -3.19 11.91
C ILE A 132 -2.78 -2.93 10.88
N GLN A 133 -2.60 -1.86 10.09
CA GLN A 133 -3.00 -1.88 8.68
C GLN A 133 -2.85 -3.33 8.21
N GLN A 134 -3.95 -3.98 7.80
CA GLN A 134 -4.02 -5.41 7.43
C GLN A 134 -2.77 -5.90 6.71
N GLY A 135 -1.78 -6.21 7.51
CA GLY A 135 -0.45 -6.52 7.13
C GLY A 135 0.40 -5.67 6.17
N GLY A 136 -0.10 -4.95 5.18
CA GLY A 136 0.76 -4.42 4.10
C GLY A 136 1.61 -3.19 4.46
N THR A 137 2.42 -2.71 3.51
CA THR A 137 3.09 -1.39 3.56
C THR A 137 2.18 -0.18 3.32
N GLY A 138 0.95 -0.42 2.86
CA GLY A 138 -0.05 0.61 2.58
C GLY A 138 -0.03 1.03 1.11
N MET A 139 0.85 0.39 0.35
CA MET A 139 0.99 0.53 -1.08
C MET A 139 0.17 -0.55 -1.79
N ALA A 140 -0.42 -0.17 -2.90
CA ALA A 140 -0.96 -1.09 -3.88
C ALA A 140 -0.25 -0.84 -5.20
N TYR A 141 -0.08 -1.89 -6.00
CA TYR A 141 0.44 -1.78 -7.35
C TYR A 141 -0.72 -1.75 -8.33
N GLY A 142 -0.62 -0.91 -9.37
CA GLY A 142 -1.55 -0.92 -10.49
C GLY A 142 -2.77 -0.01 -10.33
N ASP A 143 -2.94 0.69 -9.21
CA ASP A 143 -4.04 1.63 -8.98
C ASP A 143 -3.63 3.12 -8.96
N ASP A 144 -2.33 3.38 -9.19
CA ASP A 144 -1.69 4.68 -9.13
C ASP A 144 -1.56 5.36 -10.50
N PHE A 145 -2.47 5.04 -11.42
CA PHE A 145 -2.56 5.68 -12.74
C PHE A 145 -3.66 6.75 -12.82
N ASP A 146 -3.47 7.67 -13.77
CA ASP A 146 -4.38 8.78 -14.02
C ASP A 146 -5.47 8.39 -15.03
N GLY A 147 -6.73 8.72 -14.69
CA GLY A 147 -7.90 8.49 -15.54
C GLY A 147 -8.46 7.06 -15.49
N PRO A 148 -9.50 6.76 -16.30
CA PRO A 148 -10.06 5.41 -16.44
C PRO A 148 -9.10 4.51 -17.22
N CYS A 149 -9.14 3.21 -16.94
CA CYS A 149 -8.35 2.23 -17.69
C CYS A 149 -8.72 2.26 -19.18
N PRO A 150 -7.76 2.37 -20.11
CA PRO A 150 -8.06 2.46 -21.53
C PRO A 150 -8.75 1.21 -22.08
N LEU A 151 -8.53 0.05 -21.46
CA LEU A 151 -9.10 -1.24 -21.86
C LEU A 151 -10.54 -1.45 -21.33
N CYS A 152 -10.72 -1.49 -20.01
CA CYS A 152 -12.03 -1.80 -19.42
C CYS A 152 -12.86 -0.56 -19.03
N LYS A 153 -12.32 0.65 -19.19
CA LYS A 153 -12.93 1.95 -18.80
C LYS A 153 -13.27 2.08 -17.31
N LYS A 154 -12.90 1.11 -16.48
CA LYS A 154 -13.09 1.15 -15.02
C LYS A 154 -12.02 2.02 -14.35
N SER A 155 -12.32 2.42 -13.13
CA SER A 155 -11.44 3.21 -12.29
C SER A 155 -10.19 2.42 -11.83
N PRO A 156 -9.10 3.14 -11.45
CA PRO A 156 -7.84 2.50 -11.05
C PRO A 156 -7.91 1.51 -9.90
N ASP A 157 -8.85 1.68 -8.96
CA ASP A 157 -9.07 0.74 -7.85
C ASP A 157 -9.45 -0.68 -8.30
N LYS A 158 -9.89 -0.85 -9.56
CA LYS A 158 -10.16 -2.17 -10.15
C LYS A 158 -8.92 -2.91 -10.61
N HIS A 159 -7.76 -2.28 -10.58
CA HIS A 159 -6.47 -2.83 -11.01
C HIS A 159 -5.49 -2.95 -9.84
N GLN A 160 -5.96 -2.74 -8.60
CA GLN A 160 -5.11 -2.75 -7.41
C GLN A 160 -4.68 -4.18 -7.05
N ILE A 161 -3.38 -4.39 -6.92
CA ILE A 161 -2.82 -5.54 -6.20
C ILE A 161 -2.43 -5.02 -4.83
N LYS A 162 -3.10 -5.53 -3.80
CA LYS A 162 -2.86 -5.11 -2.42
C LYS A 162 -1.65 -5.84 -1.86
N GLU A 163 -0.83 -5.13 -1.10
CA GLU A 163 0.17 -5.77 -0.28
C GLU A 163 -0.44 -6.33 1.02
N MET A 164 -0.10 -7.56 1.38
CA MET A 164 -0.42 -8.18 2.68
C MET A 164 0.85 -8.36 3.53
N LYS A 165 0.77 -8.36 4.88
CA LYS A 165 1.96 -8.67 5.73
C LYS A 165 2.29 -10.11 5.48
N GLU A 166 3.60 -10.36 5.53
CA GLU A 166 4.23 -11.66 5.72
C GLU A 166 4.43 -12.52 4.48
N SER A 167 3.95 -12.13 3.30
CA SER A 167 4.28 -12.85 2.06
C SER A 167 5.33 -12.12 1.22
N SER A 168 4.99 -11.11 0.41
CA SER A 168 5.91 -10.59 -0.61
C SER A 168 7.04 -9.68 -0.07
N ALA A 169 6.73 -8.69 0.77
CA ALA A 169 7.70 -7.69 1.22
C ALA A 169 8.81 -8.26 2.13
N LYS A 170 8.43 -9.19 3.02
CA LYS A 170 9.36 -9.90 3.89
C LYS A 170 10.28 -10.79 3.07
N ILE A 171 9.71 -11.59 2.15
CA ILE A 171 10.50 -12.43 1.24
C ILE A 171 11.46 -11.56 0.42
N ALA A 172 11.01 -10.44 -0.13
CA ALA A 172 11.87 -9.52 -0.88
C ALA A 172 13.02 -8.98 -0.04
N SER A 173 12.74 -8.61 1.22
CA SER A 173 13.75 -8.12 2.16
C SER A 173 14.74 -9.20 2.59
N ASP A 174 14.28 -10.43 2.80
CA ASP A 174 15.13 -11.56 3.18
C ASP A 174 16.02 -12.02 2.01
N ILE A 175 15.48 -12.04 0.78
CA ILE A 175 16.28 -12.22 -0.45
C ILE A 175 17.37 -11.16 -0.52
N LEU A 176 17.01 -9.90 -0.29
CA LEU A 176 17.95 -8.78 -0.33
C LEU A 176 19.06 -8.94 0.72
N LYS A 177 18.72 -9.29 1.97
CA LYS A 177 19.71 -9.60 3.02
C LYS A 177 20.66 -10.72 2.59
N ARG A 178 20.15 -11.80 2.00
CA ARG A 178 20.98 -12.93 1.51
C ARG A 178 21.94 -12.50 0.39
N LEU A 179 21.46 -11.72 -0.59
CA LEU A 179 22.32 -11.16 -1.65
C LEU A 179 23.44 -10.29 -1.06
N HIS A 180 23.15 -9.54 0.01
CA HIS A 180 24.11 -8.62 0.63
C HIS A 180 25.00 -9.25 1.71
N ALA A 181 24.67 -10.46 2.19
CA ALA A 181 25.59 -11.24 3.02
C ALA A 181 26.85 -11.67 2.25
N THR A 182 26.77 -11.77 0.91
CA THR A 182 27.90 -12.15 0.05
C THR A 182 28.07 -11.17 -1.13
N PRO A 183 28.39 -9.90 -0.88
CA PRO A 183 28.25 -8.83 -1.87
C PRO A 183 29.17 -8.99 -3.09
N ARG A 184 30.33 -9.67 -2.95
CA ARG A 184 31.23 -9.96 -4.08
C ARG A 184 30.63 -10.93 -5.12
N ARG A 185 29.65 -11.75 -4.73
CA ARG A 185 29.01 -12.75 -5.60
C ARG A 185 27.76 -12.22 -6.30
N TYR A 186 27.07 -11.23 -5.70
CA TYR A 186 25.74 -10.80 -6.13
C TYR A 186 25.62 -9.31 -6.50
N ALA A 187 26.73 -8.56 -6.54
CA ALA A 187 26.71 -7.13 -6.81
C ALA A 187 26.31 -6.81 -8.26
N LYS A 188 25.31 -5.93 -8.43
CA LYS A 188 25.09 -5.22 -9.70
C LYS A 188 26.03 -4.04 -9.80
N THR A 189 26.66 -3.87 -10.95
CA THR A 189 27.51 -2.71 -11.25
C THR A 189 27.02 -1.96 -12.49
N ALA A 190 27.39 -0.69 -12.59
CA ALA A 190 27.18 0.15 -13.76
C ALA A 190 28.47 0.88 -14.11
N ARG A 191 28.77 0.97 -15.41
CA ARG A 191 29.84 1.82 -15.93
C ARG A 191 29.32 3.24 -16.12
N HIS A 192 30.00 4.21 -15.54
CA HIS A 192 29.66 5.64 -15.61
C HIS A 192 30.41 6.31 -16.77
N ARG A 193 29.97 7.52 -17.15
CA ARG A 193 30.58 8.31 -18.25
C ARG A 193 32.05 8.62 -18.02
N ASP A 194 32.48 8.68 -16.77
CA ASP A 194 33.87 8.86 -16.33
C ASP A 194 34.71 7.57 -16.44
N GLY A 195 34.15 6.49 -16.99
CA GLY A 195 34.81 5.19 -17.12
C GLY A 195 34.78 4.34 -15.85
N THR A 196 34.35 4.89 -14.70
CA THR A 196 34.33 4.17 -13.42
C THR A 196 33.21 3.13 -13.38
N VAL A 197 33.48 2.00 -12.71
CA VAL A 197 32.48 0.97 -12.44
C VAL A 197 32.07 1.09 -10.97
N ARG A 198 30.79 1.34 -10.73
CA ARG A 198 30.24 1.52 -9.38
C ARG A 198 29.09 0.56 -9.15
N LEU A 199 28.78 0.29 -7.89
CA LEU A 199 27.60 -0.48 -7.52
C LEU A 199 26.34 0.23 -8.06
N LYS A 200 25.44 -0.55 -8.64
CA LYS A 200 24.18 -0.09 -9.21
C LYS A 200 23.04 -0.53 -8.31
N GLY A 201 22.21 0.41 -7.87
CA GLY A 201 20.98 0.08 -7.15
C GLY A 201 20.03 -0.76 -8.01
N TYR A 202 19.24 -1.61 -7.36
CA TYR A 202 18.28 -2.49 -8.02
C TYR A 202 17.11 -2.81 -7.10
N MET A 203 16.00 -3.21 -7.70
CA MET A 203 14.80 -3.68 -7.01
C MET A 203 14.85 -5.19 -6.90
N VAL A 204 14.43 -5.75 -5.77
CA VAL A 204 13.97 -7.13 -5.64
C VAL A 204 12.44 -7.10 -5.65
N GLY A 205 11.82 -7.74 -6.63
CA GLY A 205 10.38 -7.89 -6.70
C GLY A 205 9.96 -9.28 -6.26
N VAL A 206 8.86 -9.36 -5.50
CA VAL A 206 8.21 -10.63 -5.12
C VAL A 206 6.72 -10.53 -5.39
N LEU A 207 6.19 -11.55 -6.06
CA LEU A 207 4.78 -11.74 -6.37
C LEU A 207 4.30 -13.03 -5.73
N VAL A 208 3.16 -12.99 -5.06
CA VAL A 208 2.58 -14.13 -4.36
C VAL A 208 1.24 -14.46 -5.01
N CYS A 209 1.08 -15.71 -5.44
CA CYS A 209 -0.20 -16.30 -5.80
C CYS A 209 -0.65 -17.33 -4.76
N ASN A 210 -1.89 -17.82 -4.86
CA ASN A 210 -2.37 -18.96 -4.07
C ASN A 210 -1.48 -20.21 -4.23
N CYS A 211 -0.86 -20.37 -5.40
CA CYS A 211 -0.08 -21.54 -5.81
C CYS A 211 1.39 -21.54 -5.42
N THR A 212 2.03 -20.36 -5.47
CA THR A 212 3.49 -20.25 -5.50
C THR A 212 3.92 -18.80 -5.28
N VAL A 213 5.22 -18.62 -5.03
CA VAL A 213 5.84 -17.32 -4.84
C VAL A 213 6.87 -17.12 -5.95
N TRP A 214 6.80 -15.98 -6.63
CA TRP A 214 7.71 -15.62 -7.71
C TRP A 214 8.63 -14.50 -7.25
N ALA A 215 9.89 -14.55 -7.67
CA ALA A 215 10.88 -13.52 -7.35
C ALA A 215 11.75 -13.15 -8.56
N THR A 216 12.14 -11.88 -8.63
CA THR A 216 13.09 -11.40 -9.65
C THR A 216 13.72 -10.10 -9.20
N THR A 217 14.64 -9.57 -10.01
CA THR A 217 15.16 -8.22 -9.84
C THR A 217 14.92 -7.34 -11.05
N SER A 218 14.98 -6.01 -10.84
CA SER A 218 14.88 -5.04 -11.92
C SER A 218 16.11 -5.06 -12.84
N GLY A 219 15.89 -4.84 -14.13
CA GLY A 219 16.89 -5.06 -15.17
C GLY A 219 17.23 -6.55 -15.33
N SER A 220 18.46 -6.85 -15.76
CA SER A 220 18.94 -8.23 -15.85
C SER A 220 19.01 -8.87 -14.47
N THR A 221 18.40 -10.04 -14.31
CA THR A 221 18.50 -10.82 -13.06
C THR A 221 19.97 -11.13 -12.76
N GLN A 222 20.40 -10.99 -11.49
CA GLN A 222 21.77 -11.29 -11.10
C GLN A 222 22.08 -12.78 -11.29
N GLU A 223 23.34 -13.07 -11.56
CA GLU A 223 23.87 -14.42 -11.43
C GLU A 223 23.63 -14.93 -10.00
N HIS A 224 23.34 -16.22 -9.87
CA HIS A 224 23.07 -16.88 -8.58
C HIS A 224 21.86 -16.32 -7.79
N PHE A 225 21.02 -15.44 -8.38
CA PHE A 225 19.84 -14.91 -7.68
C PHE A 225 18.90 -16.00 -7.13
N HIS A 226 18.80 -17.13 -7.83
CA HIS A 226 18.01 -18.29 -7.42
C HIS A 226 18.43 -18.87 -6.07
N GLU A 227 19.71 -18.79 -5.70
CA GLU A 227 20.22 -19.24 -4.40
C GLU A 227 19.69 -18.31 -3.28
N ALA A 228 19.74 -17.00 -3.52
CA ALA A 228 19.22 -16.01 -2.56
C ALA A 228 17.69 -15.98 -2.50
N ALA A 229 17.01 -16.48 -3.53
CA ALA A 229 15.56 -16.58 -3.65
C ALA A 229 15.03 -18.02 -3.47
N GLU A 230 15.76 -18.83 -2.70
CA GLU A 230 15.31 -20.16 -2.29
C GLU A 230 13.86 -20.12 -1.76
N GLY A 231 13.04 -21.06 -2.23
CA GLY A 231 11.60 -21.12 -1.95
C GLY A 231 10.72 -20.29 -2.90
N CYS A 232 11.31 -19.58 -3.86
CA CYS A 232 10.58 -18.84 -4.90
C CYS A 232 10.89 -19.38 -6.31
N VAL A 233 9.90 -19.33 -7.19
CA VAL A 233 10.11 -19.46 -8.64
C VAL A 233 10.81 -18.20 -9.14
N THR A 234 12.07 -18.33 -9.55
CA THR A 234 12.85 -17.18 -10.01
C THR A 234 12.65 -16.88 -11.49
N ILE A 235 12.37 -15.63 -11.82
CA ILE A 235 12.36 -15.15 -13.21
C ILE A 235 13.75 -14.64 -13.57
N GLY A 236 14.44 -15.39 -14.43
CA GLY A 236 15.73 -15.01 -15.00
C GLY A 236 15.62 -14.01 -16.17
N GLY A 237 16.77 -13.55 -16.65
CA GLY A 237 16.87 -12.75 -17.87
C GLY A 237 16.70 -11.23 -17.69
N GLY A 238 16.72 -10.54 -18.83
CA GLY A 238 16.63 -9.08 -18.96
C GLY A 238 15.20 -8.56 -19.00
N ALA A 239 15.02 -7.46 -19.73
CA ALA A 239 13.71 -6.89 -19.97
C ALA A 239 12.79 -7.88 -20.71
N VAL A 240 11.54 -7.99 -20.28
CA VAL A 240 10.51 -8.72 -21.05
C VAL A 240 10.02 -7.88 -22.23
N ASN A 241 9.77 -8.50 -23.37
CA ASN A 241 9.26 -7.81 -24.56
C ASN A 241 7.76 -7.46 -24.42
N SER A 242 7.27 -6.64 -25.34
CA SER A 242 5.88 -6.16 -25.34
C SER A 242 4.86 -7.30 -25.43
N THR A 243 5.09 -8.29 -26.30
CA THR A 243 4.21 -9.45 -26.48
C THR A 243 4.05 -10.26 -25.20
N ILE A 244 5.12 -10.51 -24.46
CA ILE A 244 5.02 -11.23 -23.18
C ILE A 244 4.36 -10.35 -22.11
N LEU A 245 4.62 -9.03 -22.13
CA LEU A 245 4.10 -8.11 -21.13
C LEU A 245 2.58 -7.94 -21.20
N VAL A 246 2.01 -7.73 -22.40
CA VAL A 246 0.57 -7.50 -22.59
C VAL A 246 -0.20 -8.70 -23.14
N GLY A 247 0.49 -9.77 -23.56
CA GLY A 247 -0.12 -10.96 -24.16
C GLY A 247 -0.50 -10.73 -25.62
N ASP A 248 -1.24 -11.67 -26.20
CA ASP A 248 -1.61 -11.68 -27.63
C ASP A 248 -2.89 -10.86 -27.93
N ASP A 249 -3.47 -10.18 -26.94
CA ASP A 249 -4.60 -9.28 -27.16
C ASP A 249 -4.16 -8.05 -27.96
N SER A 250 -4.59 -7.99 -29.22
CA SER A 250 -4.26 -6.92 -30.17
C SER A 250 -4.70 -5.53 -29.71
N ARG A 251 -5.77 -5.43 -28.91
CA ARG A 251 -6.27 -4.18 -28.34
C ARG A 251 -5.40 -3.73 -27.18
N ALA A 252 -5.02 -4.64 -26.29
CA ALA A 252 -4.08 -4.36 -25.20
C ALA A 252 -2.71 -3.95 -25.75
N TYR A 253 -2.26 -4.60 -26.83
CA TYR A 253 -1.04 -4.26 -27.53
C TYR A 253 -1.06 -2.84 -28.13
N GLY A 254 -2.15 -2.44 -28.77
CA GLY A 254 -2.30 -1.07 -29.29
C GLY A 254 -2.13 -0.01 -28.20
N PHE A 255 -2.91 -0.11 -27.11
CA PHE A 255 -2.79 0.82 -26.00
C PHE A 255 -1.43 0.77 -25.30
N PHE A 256 -0.78 -0.39 -25.28
CA PHE A 256 0.56 -0.52 -24.74
C PHE A 256 1.56 0.30 -25.54
N MET A 257 1.52 0.21 -26.87
CA MET A 257 2.41 0.98 -27.73
C MET A 257 2.18 2.49 -27.59
N ASP A 258 0.93 2.92 -27.42
CA ASP A 258 0.61 4.33 -27.13
C ASP A 258 1.26 4.81 -25.82
N ARG A 259 1.19 3.98 -24.75
CA ARG A 259 1.83 4.30 -23.46
C ARG A 259 3.36 4.25 -23.53
N VAL A 260 3.92 3.38 -24.37
CA VAL A 260 5.37 3.34 -24.65
C VAL A 260 5.80 4.63 -25.35
N GLU A 261 5.02 5.14 -26.30
CA GLU A 261 5.32 6.40 -26.97
C GLU A 261 5.23 7.58 -26.01
N GLN A 262 4.21 7.60 -25.14
CA GLN A 262 4.10 8.58 -24.06
C GLN A 262 5.35 8.56 -23.14
N LEU A 263 5.88 7.37 -22.82
CA LEU A 263 7.11 7.24 -22.04
C LEU A 263 8.36 7.75 -22.78
N LYS A 264 8.43 7.56 -24.10
CA LYS A 264 9.53 8.11 -24.90
C LYS A 264 9.47 9.62 -24.91
N GLU A 265 8.29 10.20 -25.04
CA GLU A 265 8.14 11.66 -25.05
C GLU A 265 8.57 12.28 -23.73
N ILE A 266 8.14 11.71 -22.59
CA ILE A 266 8.58 12.14 -21.24
C ILE A 266 10.11 12.11 -21.10
N ARG A 267 10.78 11.13 -21.73
CA ARG A 267 12.25 11.03 -21.71
C ARG A 267 12.93 12.04 -22.62
N ARG A 268 12.31 12.35 -23.76
CA ARG A 268 12.84 13.26 -24.78
C ARG A 268 12.72 14.71 -24.33
N THR A 269 11.75 15.05 -23.48
CA THR A 269 11.60 16.39 -22.93
C THR A 269 12.89 16.84 -22.23
N ALA A 270 13.61 17.77 -22.85
CA ALA A 270 14.82 18.40 -22.31
C ALA A 270 14.45 19.67 -21.52
N GLY A 271 15.15 19.94 -20.42
CA GLY A 271 14.74 21.00 -19.49
C GLY A 271 13.43 20.68 -18.75
N GLY A 272 12.76 21.70 -18.23
CA GLY A 272 11.44 21.58 -17.58
C GLY A 272 11.41 22.03 -16.12
N THR A 273 10.19 22.20 -15.62
CA THR A 273 9.88 22.41 -14.21
C THR A 273 10.44 21.27 -13.35
N ARG A 274 10.59 21.52 -12.05
CA ARG A 274 11.04 20.50 -11.08
C ARG A 274 10.20 19.22 -11.18
N GLU A 275 8.89 19.34 -11.41
CA GLU A 275 7.99 18.19 -11.54
C GLU A 275 8.21 17.38 -12.81
N GLU A 276 8.54 18.01 -13.93
CA GLU A 276 8.84 17.32 -15.20
C GLU A 276 10.16 16.55 -15.10
N ILE A 277 11.17 17.15 -14.46
CA ILE A 277 12.45 16.49 -14.16
C ILE A 277 12.22 15.27 -13.26
N GLU A 278 11.40 15.41 -12.20
CA GLU A 278 11.06 14.32 -11.28
C GLU A 278 10.27 13.20 -12.00
N ARG A 279 9.33 13.53 -12.90
CA ARG A 279 8.62 12.53 -13.73
C ARG A 279 9.58 11.73 -14.61
N ARG A 280 10.51 12.43 -15.27
CA ARG A 280 11.49 11.81 -16.17
C ARG A 280 12.40 10.82 -15.43
N GLN A 281 12.84 11.19 -14.23
CA GLN A 281 13.68 10.34 -13.36
C GLN A 281 12.96 9.07 -12.87
N GLN A 282 11.62 9.04 -12.91
CA GLN A 282 10.80 7.87 -12.55
C GLN A 282 10.49 6.95 -13.75
N THR A 283 11.18 7.09 -14.88
CA THR A 283 10.94 6.22 -16.05
C THR A 283 12.01 5.15 -16.23
N ASN A 284 11.60 3.91 -16.55
CA ASN A 284 12.47 2.75 -16.86
C ASN A 284 12.03 2.11 -18.18
N LYS A 285 12.93 1.44 -18.92
CA LYS A 285 12.52 0.83 -20.20
C LYS A 285 11.39 -0.19 -19.93
N PRO A 286 10.38 -0.27 -20.82
CA PRO A 286 9.32 -1.26 -20.68
C PRO A 286 9.90 -2.67 -20.52
N GLY A 287 9.37 -3.41 -19.55
CA GLY A 287 9.80 -4.77 -19.22
C GLY A 287 11.01 -4.86 -18.28
N GLU A 288 11.66 -3.76 -17.90
CA GLU A 288 12.81 -3.79 -16.97
C GLU A 288 12.42 -3.79 -15.49
N CYS A 289 11.24 -3.28 -15.11
CA CYS A 289 10.83 -3.25 -13.71
C CYS A 289 10.57 -4.68 -13.19
N ALA A 290 10.87 -4.95 -11.91
CA ALA A 290 10.67 -6.29 -11.35
C ALA A 290 9.18 -6.64 -11.33
N ALA A 291 8.31 -5.69 -10.97
CA ALA A 291 6.86 -5.82 -11.06
C ALA A 291 6.37 -6.19 -12.48
N GLN A 292 6.92 -5.53 -13.51
CA GLN A 292 6.58 -5.80 -14.91
C GLN A 292 6.99 -7.22 -15.33
N LYS A 293 8.20 -7.65 -14.96
CA LYS A 293 8.70 -9.02 -15.22
C LYS A 293 7.84 -10.07 -14.52
N LEU A 294 7.51 -9.85 -13.25
CA LEU A 294 6.67 -10.75 -12.45
C LEU A 294 5.29 -10.91 -13.05
N LEU A 295 4.60 -9.81 -13.33
CA LEU A 295 3.25 -9.84 -13.87
C LEU A 295 3.18 -10.45 -15.27
N ALA A 296 4.19 -10.20 -16.10
CA ALA A 296 4.25 -10.77 -17.44
C ALA A 296 4.40 -12.29 -17.43
N ARG A 297 5.07 -12.86 -16.42
CA ARG A 297 5.36 -14.30 -16.33
C ARG A 297 4.41 -15.06 -15.40
N ALA A 298 3.80 -14.38 -14.43
CA ALA A 298 2.76 -14.93 -13.56
C ALA A 298 1.35 -14.79 -14.15
N ARG A 299 1.24 -14.50 -15.46
CA ARG A 299 -0.05 -14.42 -16.16
C ARG A 299 -0.85 -15.71 -15.94
N GLY A 300 -2.10 -15.53 -15.54
CA GLY A 300 -3.01 -16.63 -15.25
C GLY A 300 -3.03 -17.07 -13.78
N HIS A 301 -2.20 -16.56 -12.88
CA HIS A 301 -2.19 -16.96 -11.46
C HIS A 301 -2.82 -15.93 -10.51
N GLU A 302 -3.86 -16.27 -9.75
CA GLU A 302 -4.52 -15.30 -8.85
C GLU A 302 -3.53 -14.56 -7.94
N LEU A 303 -3.44 -13.24 -8.10
CA LEU A 303 -2.49 -12.41 -7.37
C LEU A 303 -3.00 -12.03 -6.00
N LEU A 304 -2.26 -12.45 -4.99
CA LEU A 304 -2.53 -12.10 -3.61
C LEU A 304 -1.73 -10.87 -3.17
N SER A 305 -0.49 -10.76 -3.62
CA SER A 305 0.42 -9.68 -3.21
C SER A 305 1.53 -9.46 -4.22
N LEU A 306 1.98 -8.21 -4.36
CA LEU A 306 3.12 -7.81 -5.17
C LEU A 306 3.86 -6.68 -4.45
N THR A 307 5.16 -6.86 -4.23
CA THR A 307 6.02 -5.84 -3.62
C THR A 307 7.35 -5.77 -4.33
N GLU A 308 7.92 -4.57 -4.44
CA GLU A 308 9.34 -4.39 -4.76
C GLU A 308 10.06 -3.69 -3.60
N VAL A 309 11.22 -4.20 -3.21
CA VAL A 309 12.11 -3.61 -2.21
C VAL A 309 13.38 -3.13 -2.90
N MET A 310 13.77 -1.88 -2.64
CA MET A 310 14.94 -1.28 -3.27
C MET A 310 16.19 -1.53 -2.44
N TRP A 311 17.28 -1.87 -3.11
CA TRP A 311 18.61 -1.71 -2.56
C TRP A 311 19.39 -0.63 -3.30
N ARG A 312 20.13 0.17 -2.53
CA ARG A 312 21.02 1.20 -3.06
C ARG A 312 22.36 1.23 -2.32
N PRO A 313 23.48 1.52 -3.02
CA PRO A 313 24.76 1.81 -2.40
C PRO A 313 24.74 3.16 -1.65
N LYS A 314 25.67 3.36 -0.70
CA LYS A 314 25.79 4.59 0.11
C LYS A 314 26.04 5.83 -0.77
N GLY A 315 25.24 6.89 -0.60
CA GLY A 315 25.35 8.19 -1.28
C GLY A 315 24.10 9.07 -1.06
N ARG A 316 24.16 10.38 -1.41
CA ARG A 316 22.97 11.26 -1.42
C ARG A 316 22.07 10.87 -2.57
N TRP A 317 20.88 10.35 -2.27
CA TRP A 317 19.91 10.00 -3.30
C TRP A 317 18.53 10.51 -2.91
N THR A 318 18.04 11.45 -3.70
CA THR A 318 16.71 12.03 -3.59
C THR A 318 15.88 11.53 -4.77
N GLY A 319 14.91 10.66 -4.48
CA GLY A 319 13.84 10.32 -5.42
C GLY A 319 12.54 10.88 -4.89
N ARG A 320 11.63 11.32 -5.76
CA ARG A 320 10.25 11.58 -5.37
C ARG A 320 9.37 10.69 -6.20
N TYR A 321 8.44 10.01 -5.56
CA TYR A 321 7.46 9.19 -6.23
C TYR A 321 6.12 9.91 -6.24
N ARG A 322 5.49 9.98 -7.40
CA ARG A 322 4.10 10.42 -7.47
C ARG A 322 3.23 9.25 -7.03
N VAL A 323 2.56 9.38 -5.90
CA VAL A 323 1.70 8.32 -5.38
C VAL A 323 0.28 8.81 -5.23
N LYS A 324 -0.67 7.95 -5.60
CA LYS A 324 -2.08 8.21 -5.40
C LYS A 324 -2.48 7.70 -4.03
N VAL A 325 -2.88 8.60 -3.15
CA VAL A 325 -3.37 8.27 -1.82
C VAL A 325 -4.88 8.31 -1.83
N VAL A 326 -5.48 7.13 -1.85
CA VAL A 326 -6.93 6.94 -1.78
C VAL A 326 -7.35 6.88 -0.32
N LYS A 327 -8.07 7.90 0.15
CA LYS A 327 -8.77 7.89 1.44
C LYS A 327 -10.28 7.73 1.16
N PRO A 328 -11.06 7.17 2.11
CA PRO A 328 -12.51 7.01 1.96
C PRO A 328 -13.26 8.32 1.62
N THR A 329 -12.69 9.46 2.00
CA THR A 329 -13.29 10.79 1.80
C THR A 329 -12.65 11.59 0.68
N ASN A 330 -11.46 11.21 0.20
CA ASN A 330 -10.75 11.96 -0.82
C ASN A 330 -9.61 11.13 -1.43
N THR A 331 -9.46 11.21 -2.75
CA THR A 331 -8.28 10.71 -3.45
C THR A 331 -7.40 11.89 -3.80
N ARG A 332 -6.15 11.88 -3.33
CA ARG A 332 -5.17 12.91 -3.65
C ARG A 332 -3.89 12.29 -4.18
N THR A 333 -3.31 12.93 -5.18
CA THR A 333 -1.97 12.61 -5.64
C THR A 333 -0.98 13.42 -4.82
N ILE A 334 0.01 12.77 -4.22
CA ILE A 334 1.09 13.43 -3.47
C ILE A 334 2.43 13.05 -4.06
N ASN A 335 3.39 13.97 -3.98
CA ASN A 335 4.80 13.65 -4.24
C ASN A 335 5.42 13.19 -2.93
N MET A 336 5.70 11.90 -2.84
CA MET A 336 6.31 11.30 -1.67
C MET A 336 7.83 11.30 -1.86
N PRO A 337 8.60 12.03 -1.03
CA PRO A 337 10.05 11.94 -1.06
C PRO A 337 10.50 10.57 -0.55
N PHE A 338 11.42 9.99 -1.28
CA PHE A 338 12.27 8.93 -0.82
C PHE A 338 13.49 9.60 -0.17
N SER A 339 13.34 10.03 1.08
CA SER A 339 14.38 10.76 1.82
C SER A 339 15.44 9.82 2.40
N ASP A 340 16.60 10.40 2.75
CA ASP A 340 17.82 9.72 3.18
C ASP A 340 17.64 8.81 4.41
N TYR A 341 18.38 7.70 4.36
CA TYR A 341 18.66 6.82 5.50
C TYR A 341 19.56 7.56 6.49
N THR A 342 19.37 7.34 7.79
CA THR A 342 20.35 7.84 8.77
C THR A 342 21.70 7.15 8.53
N THR A 343 22.80 7.78 8.94
CA THR A 343 24.14 7.17 8.90
C THR A 343 24.22 5.84 9.66
N ALA A 344 23.30 5.60 10.61
CA ALA A 344 23.10 4.31 11.27
C ALA A 344 22.41 3.26 10.37
N ASP A 345 21.40 3.64 9.59
CA ASP A 345 20.71 2.75 8.63
C ASP A 345 21.62 2.38 7.43
N ALA A 346 22.50 3.28 7.03
CA ALA A 346 23.51 3.01 6.02
C ALA A 346 24.60 2.05 6.54
N ALA A 347 24.90 2.05 7.85
CA ALA A 347 25.85 1.14 8.47
C ALA A 347 25.33 -0.30 8.64
N ALA A 348 24.00 -0.50 8.63
CA ALA A 348 23.36 -1.80 8.87
C ALA A 348 23.02 -2.64 7.61
N GLY A 349 23.10 -2.06 6.40
CA GLY A 349 22.93 -2.80 5.14
C GLY A 349 21.48 -3.08 4.76
N ALA A 350 21.13 -2.65 3.53
CA ALA A 350 19.89 -2.93 2.81
C ALA A 350 18.59 -2.45 3.48
N THR A 351 17.72 -1.87 2.67
CA THR A 351 16.59 -1.11 3.17
C THR A 351 15.34 -1.89 2.86
N ASP A 352 14.77 -2.50 3.88
CA ASP A 352 13.59 -3.37 3.93
C ASP A 352 12.26 -2.65 3.62
N LYS A 353 12.29 -1.52 2.91
CA LYS A 353 11.12 -0.70 2.63
C LYS A 353 10.63 -0.95 1.20
N SER A 354 9.34 -1.25 1.07
CA SER A 354 8.65 -1.27 -0.22
C SER A 354 8.76 0.07 -0.93
N VAL A 355 8.76 0.06 -2.25
CA VAL A 355 8.69 1.29 -3.05
C VAL A 355 7.34 1.45 -3.72
N ALA A 356 7.03 2.70 -4.06
CA ALA A 356 5.93 3.00 -4.96
C ALA A 356 6.27 2.61 -6.39
N SER A 357 5.23 2.42 -7.21
CA SER A 357 5.42 2.19 -8.63
C SER A 357 6.00 3.45 -9.30
N CYS A 358 6.93 3.24 -10.23
CA CYS A 358 7.52 4.32 -11.00
C CYS A 358 6.57 4.76 -12.14
N GLN A 359 6.85 5.90 -12.79
CA GLN A 359 6.03 6.43 -13.88
C GLN A 359 5.83 5.41 -15.03
N SER A 360 6.81 4.54 -15.29
CA SER A 360 6.66 3.45 -16.26
C SER A 360 5.73 2.34 -15.78
N CYS A 361 5.74 2.00 -14.50
CA CYS A 361 4.76 1.06 -13.94
C CYS A 361 3.35 1.65 -13.95
N GLN A 362 3.18 2.92 -13.58
CA GLN A 362 1.88 3.61 -13.60
C GLN A 362 1.21 3.58 -14.97
N LEU A 363 1.98 3.73 -16.05
CA LEU A 363 1.43 3.74 -17.40
C LEU A 363 1.16 2.34 -17.96
N LEU A 364 1.95 1.34 -17.55
CA LEU A 364 1.97 0.03 -18.21
C LEU A 364 1.24 -1.05 -17.43
N LEU A 365 1.34 -1.07 -16.10
CA LEU A 365 0.71 -2.10 -15.26
C LEU A 365 -0.81 -2.18 -15.43
N PRO A 366 -1.57 -1.09 -15.60
CA PRO A 366 -3.01 -1.18 -15.78
C PRO A 366 -3.41 -2.02 -17.01
N LEU A 367 -2.57 -2.03 -18.05
CA LEU A 367 -2.79 -2.83 -19.26
C LEU A 367 -2.53 -4.32 -19.02
N VAL A 368 -1.55 -4.62 -18.15
CA VAL A 368 -1.24 -6.00 -17.74
C VAL A 368 -2.31 -6.54 -16.78
N LEU A 369 -2.87 -5.67 -15.95
CA LEU A 369 -3.84 -6.00 -14.89
C LEU A 369 -5.30 -5.85 -15.33
N CYS A 370 -5.58 -5.41 -16.55
CA CYS A 370 -6.96 -5.12 -16.94
C CYS A 370 -7.85 -6.36 -16.97
N ASP A 371 -7.26 -7.52 -17.21
CA ASP A 371 -7.96 -8.81 -17.25
C ASP A 371 -7.97 -9.52 -15.88
N LEU A 372 -8.22 -8.78 -14.79
CA LEU A 372 -8.35 -9.32 -13.40
C LEU A 372 -9.49 -10.34 -13.18
N GLY A 373 -10.02 -10.96 -14.24
CA GLY A 373 -11.08 -11.97 -14.19
C GLY A 373 -10.70 -13.37 -14.67
N ASN A 374 -9.55 -13.57 -15.31
CA ASN A 374 -9.11 -14.87 -15.85
C ASN A 374 -7.95 -15.52 -15.07
N TRP A 375 -7.72 -15.10 -13.84
CA TRP A 375 -6.62 -15.59 -13.02
C TRP A 375 -7.10 -16.88 -12.35
N LYS A 376 -6.56 -18.01 -12.81
CA LYS A 376 -6.85 -19.35 -12.31
C LYS A 376 -5.71 -19.79 -11.41
N CYS A 377 -6.01 -20.00 -10.14
CA CYS A 377 -5.20 -20.81 -9.27
C CYS A 377 -6.09 -21.61 -8.33
#